data_AF-A0ABD7CD44-F1
#
_entry.id   AF-A0ABD7CD44-F1
#
_cell.length_a   1.000
_cell.length_b   1.000
_cell.length_c   1.000
_cell.angle_alpha   90.00
_cell.angle_beta   90.00
_cell.angle_gamma   90.00
#
_symmetry.space_group_name_H-M   'P 1'
#
loop_
_entity.id
_entity.type
_entity.pdbx_description
1 polymer ?
#
loop_
_entity_poly.entity_id
_entity_poly.type
_entity_poly.pdbx_seq_one_letter_code
_entity_poly.pdbx_strand_id
1 'polypeptide(L)'
;MLEDYAISLEEVNFNDFIVVDVRELDEYEELHLPNATLISVNDQEKLADFLSQHKDKKVLLHCRAGRRALDAAKSMHALGYTPYYLEGDVYDFEKYGFRMVYDDISGKKN
;
A
#
# COMPACT_ATOMS: atom_id res chain seq x y z
N MET A 1 3.88 -12.89 -15.28
CA MET A 1 3.62 -13.61 -14.01
C MET A 1 3.51 -12.58 -12.90
N LEU A 2 3.11 -12.96 -11.68
CA LEU A 2 2.93 -11.98 -10.60
C LEU A 2 4.21 -11.20 -10.29
N GLU A 3 5.39 -11.80 -10.52
CA GLU A 3 6.68 -11.13 -10.31
C GLU A 3 6.85 -9.87 -11.17
N ASP A 4 6.20 -9.76 -12.33
CA ASP A 4 6.27 -8.57 -13.20
C ASP A 4 5.58 -7.34 -12.58
N TYR A 5 4.82 -7.54 -11.49
CA TYR A 5 4.09 -6.50 -10.76
C TYR A 5 4.77 -6.11 -9.44
N ALA A 6 5.91 -6.74 -9.12
CA ALA A 6 6.76 -6.37 -8.01
C ALA A 6 7.46 -5.04 -8.32
N ILE A 7 7.44 -4.12 -7.37
CA ILE A 7 8.19 -2.87 -7.44
C ILE A 7 9.07 -2.80 -6.19
N SER A 8 10.36 -2.54 -6.37
CA SER A 8 11.30 -2.35 -5.26
C SER A 8 11.22 -0.92 -4.72
N LEU A 9 11.57 -0.71 -3.44
CA LEU A 9 11.63 0.62 -2.85
C LEU A 9 12.66 1.55 -3.52
N GLU A 10 13.72 1.00 -4.10
CA GLU A 10 14.76 1.76 -4.80
C GLU A 10 14.31 2.28 -6.17
N GLU A 11 13.32 1.64 -6.80
CA GLU A 11 12.82 1.98 -8.13
C GLU A 11 11.46 2.69 -8.12
N VAL A 12 10.75 2.66 -6.98
CA VAL A 12 9.39 3.20 -6.91
C VAL A 12 9.36 4.72 -7.08
N ASN A 13 8.38 5.20 -7.85
CA ASN A 13 7.93 6.58 -7.81
C ASN A 13 6.45 6.58 -7.43
N PHE A 14 6.13 6.84 -6.15
CA PHE A 14 4.76 6.77 -5.65
C PHE A 14 3.78 7.70 -6.38
N ASN A 15 4.24 8.76 -7.05
CA ASN A 15 3.37 9.66 -7.81
C ASN A 15 2.82 9.04 -9.11
N ASP A 16 3.43 7.95 -9.59
CA ASP A 16 2.95 7.23 -10.78
C ASP A 16 1.80 6.27 -10.47
N PHE A 17 1.45 6.12 -9.19
CA PHE A 17 0.50 5.13 -8.69
C PHE A 17 -0.56 5.75 -7.79
N ILE A 18 -1.72 5.10 -7.75
CA ILE A 18 -2.65 5.21 -6.63
C ILE A 18 -2.17 4.24 -5.57
N VAL A 19 -1.77 4.76 -4.41
CA VAL A 19 -1.14 3.96 -3.36
C VAL A 19 -2.20 3.47 -2.36
N VAL A 20 -2.19 2.19 -2.06
CA VAL A 20 -3.04 1.56 -1.06
C VAL A 20 -2.17 0.96 0.03
N ASP A 21 -2.41 1.39 1.26
CA ASP A 21 -1.79 0.81 2.44
C ASP A 21 -2.64 -0.37 2.90
N VAL A 22 -2.06 -1.58 2.87
CA VAL A 22 -2.76 -2.82 3.28
C VAL A 22 -2.46 -3.25 4.71
N ARG A 23 -1.92 -2.34 5.53
CA ARG A 23 -1.72 -2.54 6.96
C ARG A 23 -2.99 -2.35 7.77
N GLU A 24 -2.89 -2.55 9.08
CA GLU A 24 -3.97 -2.24 10.02
C GLU A 24 -4.04 -0.73 10.32
N LEU A 25 -5.17 -0.30 10.88
CA LEU A 25 -5.44 1.12 11.15
C LEU A 25 -4.40 1.74 12.10
N ASP A 26 -3.98 1.03 13.14
CA ASP A 26 -3.00 1.53 14.11
C ASP A 26 -1.63 1.79 13.46
N GLU A 27 -1.19 0.93 12.54
CA GLU A 27 0.06 1.10 11.79
C GLU A 27 -0.02 2.28 10.80
N TYR A 28 -1.21 2.51 10.23
CA TYR A 28 -1.46 3.64 9.33
C TYR A 28 -1.51 4.97 10.09
N GLU A 29 -2.21 5.02 11.24
CA GLU A 29 -2.22 6.20 12.11
C GLU A 29 -0.80 6.51 12.62
N GLU A 30 0.01 5.50 12.97
CA GLU A 30 1.40 5.75 13.39
C GLU A 30 2.20 6.51 12.32
N LEU A 31 2.15 6.02 11.08
CA LEU A 31 2.76 6.68 9.93
C LEU A 31 2.19 6.17 8.61
N HIS A 32 2.06 7.05 7.61
CA HIS A 32 1.61 6.67 6.27
C HIS A 32 2.10 7.65 5.20
N LEU A 33 2.01 7.25 3.93
CA LEU A 33 2.22 8.17 2.81
C LEU A 33 1.02 9.14 2.72
N PRO A 34 1.22 10.46 2.50
CA PRO A 34 0.14 11.46 2.51
C PRO A 34 -1.05 11.18 1.58
N ASN A 35 -0.85 10.41 0.52
CA ASN A 35 -1.87 10.09 -0.49
C ASN A 35 -2.24 8.60 -0.49
N ALA A 36 -1.83 7.83 0.52
CA ALA A 36 -2.19 6.42 0.62
C ALA A 36 -3.65 6.26 1.07
N THR A 37 -4.34 5.28 0.50
CA THR A 37 -5.66 4.86 0.97
C THR A 37 -5.54 3.63 1.85
N LEU A 38 -6.07 3.67 3.07
CA LEU A 38 -6.08 2.51 3.97
C LEU A 38 -7.16 1.49 3.56
N ILE A 39 -6.72 0.29 3.18
CA ILE A 39 -7.57 -0.89 2.97
C ILE A 39 -6.82 -2.11 3.50
N SER A 40 -7.15 -2.59 4.70
CA SER A 40 -6.47 -3.74 5.31
C SER A 40 -6.45 -4.94 4.36
N VAL A 41 -5.35 -5.71 4.42
CA VAL A 41 -5.20 -6.98 3.71
C VAL A 41 -6.35 -7.98 4.00
N ASN A 42 -7.03 -7.82 5.13
CA ASN A 42 -8.16 -8.66 5.54
C ASN A 42 -9.47 -8.29 4.80
N ASP A 43 -9.60 -7.06 4.31
CA ASP A 43 -10.80 -6.54 3.64
C ASP A 43 -10.76 -6.74 2.12
N GLN A 44 -10.68 -8.00 1.67
CA GLN A 44 -10.55 -8.34 0.24
C GLN A 44 -11.70 -7.79 -0.63
N GLU A 45 -12.93 -7.76 -0.11
CA GLU A 45 -14.08 -7.21 -0.83
C GLU A 45 -13.92 -5.71 -1.08
N LYS A 46 -13.46 -4.97 -0.07
CA LYS A 46 -13.20 -3.53 -0.17
C LYS A 46 -12.06 -3.25 -1.14
N LEU A 47 -11.00 -4.06 -1.11
CA LEU A 47 -9.88 -3.94 -2.05
C LEU A 47 -10.34 -4.21 -3.50
N ALA A 48 -11.15 -5.24 -3.71
CA ALA A 48 -11.69 -5.57 -5.02
C ALA A 48 -12.61 -4.46 -5.56
N ASP A 49 -13.49 -3.90 -4.72
CA ASP A 49 -14.33 -2.77 -5.10
C ASP A 49 -13.49 -1.54 -5.48
N PHE A 50 -12.47 -1.22 -4.68
CA PHE A 50 -11.53 -0.14 -4.98
C PHE A 50 -10.82 -0.35 -6.32
N LEU A 51 -10.30 -1.55 -6.58
CA LEU A 51 -9.65 -1.89 -7.85
C LEU A 51 -10.63 -1.83 -9.04
N SER A 52 -11.89 -2.21 -8.82
CA SER A 52 -12.94 -2.14 -9.84
C SER A 52 -13.26 -0.71 -10.27
N GLN A 53 -13.19 0.24 -9.32
CA GLN A 53 -13.38 1.67 -9.59
C GLN A 53 -12.15 2.32 -10.27
N HIS A 54 -10.99 1.65 -10.24
CA HIS A 54 -9.71 2.19 -10.71
C HIS A 54 -9.04 1.32 -11.79
N LYS A 55 -9.82 0.58 -12.59
CA LYS A 55 -9.30 -0.37 -13.61
C LYS A 55 -8.31 0.24 -14.61
N ASP A 56 -8.46 1.52 -14.94
CA ASP A 56 -7.60 2.23 -15.89
C ASP A 56 -6.39 2.94 -15.23
N LYS A 57 -6.15 2.69 -13.94
CA LYS A 57 -5.09 3.33 -13.16
C LYS A 57 -4.10 2.30 -12.63
N LYS A 58 -2.85 2.72 -12.46
CA LYS A 58 -1.85 1.89 -11.77
C LYS A 58 -2.10 1.99 -10.28
N VAL A 59 -2.49 0.89 -9.66
CA VAL A 59 -2.66 0.79 -8.21
C VAL A 59 -1.46 0.04 -7.62
N LEU A 60 -0.84 0.60 -6.59
CA LEU A 60 0.30 0.03 -5.87
C LEU A 60 -0.11 -0.29 -4.43
N LEU A 61 -0.03 -1.56 -4.07
CA LEU A 61 -0.24 -2.02 -2.69
C LEU A 61 1.10 -1.95 -1.96
N HIS A 62 1.13 -1.35 -0.78
CA HIS A 62 2.29 -1.44 0.12
C HIS A 62 1.86 -1.90 1.51
N CYS A 63 2.82 -2.44 2.25
CA CYS A 63 2.63 -2.73 3.66
C CYS A 63 3.90 -2.37 4.42
N ARG A 64 4.14 -3.00 5.58
CA ARG A 64 5.36 -2.78 6.35
C ARG A 64 6.63 -3.27 5.64
N ALA A 65 6.63 -4.47 5.06
CA ALA A 65 7.83 -5.12 4.52
C ALA A 65 7.54 -5.92 3.23
N GLY A 66 6.50 -5.54 2.49
CA GLY A 66 6.06 -6.19 1.24
C GLY A 66 5.23 -7.47 1.35
N ARG A 67 5.37 -8.29 2.41
CA ARG A 67 4.69 -9.60 2.47
C ARG A 67 3.15 -9.53 2.35
N ARG A 68 2.51 -8.66 3.13
CA ARG A 68 1.04 -8.47 3.04
C ARG A 68 0.59 -7.90 1.69
N ALA A 69 1.42 -7.05 1.08
CA ALA A 69 1.13 -6.48 -0.24
C ALA A 69 1.18 -7.56 -1.32
N LEU A 70 2.17 -8.45 -1.27
CA LEU A 70 2.26 -9.63 -2.13
C LEU A 70 1.04 -10.54 -1.95
N ASP A 71 0.65 -10.85 -0.71
CA ASP A 71 -0.49 -11.74 -0.43
C ASP A 71 -1.82 -11.12 -0.90
N ALA A 72 -2.01 -9.80 -0.70
CA ALA A 72 -3.14 -9.06 -1.26
C ALA A 72 -3.15 -9.07 -2.80
N ALA A 73 -2.01 -8.79 -3.43
CA ALA A 73 -1.89 -8.80 -4.88
C ALA A 73 -2.17 -10.20 -5.46
N LYS A 74 -1.67 -11.28 -4.85
CA LYS A 74 -2.00 -12.66 -5.24
C LYS A 74 -3.51 -12.91 -5.27
N SER A 75 -4.21 -12.55 -4.20
CA SER A 75 -5.66 -12.71 -4.13
C SER A 75 -6.37 -11.89 -5.20
N MET A 76 -5.94 -10.66 -5.45
CA MET A 76 -6.56 -9.78 -6.44
C MET A 76 -6.30 -10.25 -7.89
N HIS A 77 -5.12 -10.80 -8.16
CA HIS A 77 -4.79 -11.44 -9.45
C HIS A 77 -5.64 -12.68 -9.71
N ALA A 78 -5.93 -13.48 -8.69
CA ALA A 78 -6.85 -14.61 -8.81
C ALA A 78 -8.29 -14.17 -9.16
N LEU A 79 -8.67 -12.94 -8.84
CA LEU A 79 -9.96 -12.33 -9.18
C LEU A 79 -9.95 -11.55 -10.51
N GLY A 80 -8.81 -11.53 -11.23
CA GLY A 80 -8.66 -10.85 -12.52
C GLY A 80 -8.26 -9.38 -12.45
N TYR A 81 -7.92 -8.87 -11.26
CA TYR A 81 -7.32 -7.53 -11.11
C TYR A 81 -5.79 -7.63 -11.15
N THR A 82 -5.12 -6.57 -11.58
CA THR A 82 -3.65 -6.59 -11.72
C THR A 82 -2.98 -5.43 -10.98
N PRO A 83 -3.15 -5.29 -9.65
CA PRO A 83 -2.40 -4.31 -8.89
C PRO A 83 -0.90 -4.65 -8.86
N TYR A 84 -0.09 -3.60 -8.75
CA TYR A 84 1.32 -3.68 -8.39
C TYR A 84 1.45 -3.86 -6.88
N TYR A 85 2.58 -4.41 -6.42
CA TYR A 85 2.89 -4.46 -4.99
C TYR A 85 4.33 -4.00 -4.73
N LEU A 86 4.52 -3.33 -3.60
CA LEU A 86 5.81 -2.81 -3.19
C LEU A 86 6.55 -3.82 -2.30
N GLU A 87 7.79 -4.12 -2.66
CA GLU A 87 8.79 -4.77 -1.81
C GLU A 87 9.67 -3.70 -1.19
N GLY A 88 9.36 -3.34 0.06
CA GLY A 88 10.05 -2.27 0.77
C GLY A 88 9.63 -2.17 2.23
N ASP A 89 10.56 -1.70 3.06
CA ASP A 89 10.25 -1.36 4.44
C ASP A 89 9.64 0.05 4.51
N VAL A 90 8.44 0.18 5.07
CA VAL A 90 7.76 1.48 5.23
C VAL A 90 8.58 2.48 6.05
N TYR A 91 9.39 2.00 6.99
CA TYR A 91 10.28 2.85 7.80
C TYR A 91 11.51 3.35 7.02
N ASP A 92 11.78 2.80 5.84
CA ASP A 92 12.85 3.27 4.97
C ASP A 92 12.38 4.34 3.99
N PHE A 93 11.06 4.58 3.82
CA PHE A 93 10.54 5.49 2.80
C PHE A 93 11.15 6.90 2.89
N GLU A 94 11.31 7.45 4.10
CA GLU A 94 11.95 8.75 4.30
C GLU A 94 13.43 8.76 3.89
N LYS A 95 14.15 7.64 4.07
CA LYS A 95 15.55 7.51 3.65
C LYS A 95 15.69 7.58 2.13
N TYR A 96 14.66 7.17 1.40
CA TYR A 96 14.55 7.30 -0.05
C TYR A 96 13.93 8.63 -0.50
N GLY A 97 13.69 9.56 0.43
CA GLY A 97 13.22 10.92 0.13
C GLY A 97 11.70 11.05 0.00
N PHE A 98 10.94 10.02 0.35
CA PHE A 98 9.47 10.09 0.37
C PHE A 98 8.99 10.73 1.68
N ARG A 99 8.19 11.78 1.56
CA ARG A 99 7.59 12.43 2.73
C ARG A 99 6.53 11.51 3.34
N MET A 100 6.65 11.27 4.64
CA MET A 100 5.67 10.55 5.45
C MET A 100 4.80 11.53 6.26
N VAL A 101 3.61 11.07 6.63
CA VAL A 101 2.74 11.67 7.65
C VAL A 101 2.87 10.80 8.89
N TYR A 102 2.98 11.44 10.05
CA TYR A 102 2.95 10.79 11.36
C TYR A 102 1.78 11.43 12.11
N ASP A 103 0.78 10.66 12.55
CA ASP A 103 -0.22 11.25 13.46
C ASP A 103 0.40 11.42 14.84
N ASP A 104 0.22 12.61 15.38
CA ASP A 104 0.59 12.94 16.75
C ASP A 104 -0.36 12.21 17.71
N ILE A 105 -0.06 10.95 18.02
CA ILE A 105 -0.73 10.19 19.08
C ILE A 105 -0.49 10.79 20.48
N SER A 106 0.33 11.85 20.60
CA SER A 106 0.56 12.62 21.82
C SER A 106 -0.73 13.24 22.40
N GLY A 107 -1.80 13.36 21.60
CA GLY A 107 -3.11 13.85 22.04
C GLY A 107 -4.11 12.80 22.56
N LYS A 108 -3.89 11.48 22.36
CA LYS A 108 -4.82 10.41 22.81
C LYS A 108 -4.57 9.98 24.28
N LYS A 109 -4.19 10.93 25.16
CA LYS A 109 -4.34 10.81 26.61
C LYS A 109 -5.36 11.83 27.09
N ASN A 110 -6.62 11.40 27.17
CA ASN A 110 -7.60 11.93 28.12
C ASN A 110 -8.63 10.84 28.43
#